data_AF-A0A366LDV4-F1
#
_entry.id   AF-A0A366LDV4-F1
#
_cell.length_a   1.000
_cell.length_b   1.000
_cell.length_c   1.000
_cell.angle_alpha   90.00
_cell.angle_beta   90.00
_cell.angle_gamma   90.00
#
_symmetry.space_group_name_H-M   'P 1'
#
loop_
_entity.id
_entity.type
_entity.pdbx_description
1 polymer ?
#
loop_
_entity_poly.entity_id
_entity_poly.type
_entity_poly.pdbx_seq_one_letter_code
_entity_poly.pdbx_strand_id
1 'polypeptide(L)'
;MEAKRFKVYKGLQRPLTYKGFKGRFIYWGLGILLFSLISGALLMAMLSMYVGAVLMISMIVSGFFWLGYRQKKGLYDKNKLWGIYLHRCKLQKIYRYVRQERI
;
A
#
# COMPACT_ATOMS: atom_id res chain seq x y z
N MET A 1 -35.58 25.40 -11.24
CA MET A 1 -34.54 24.73 -12.03
C MET A 1 -33.64 23.93 -11.10
N GLU A 2 -33.86 22.63 -10.98
CA GLU A 2 -32.97 21.77 -10.19
C GLU A 2 -31.64 21.60 -10.93
N ALA A 3 -30.58 22.20 -10.41
CA ALA A 3 -29.23 21.97 -10.93
C ALA A 3 -28.83 20.51 -10.65
N LYS A 4 -28.78 19.67 -11.70
CA LYS A 4 -28.21 18.31 -11.62
C LYS A 4 -26.80 18.38 -11.00
N ARG A 5 -26.68 17.98 -9.74
CA ARG A 5 -25.37 17.88 -9.07
C ARG A 5 -24.63 16.65 -9.59
N PHE A 6 -23.64 16.88 -10.44
CA PHE A 6 -22.69 15.85 -10.83
C PHE A 6 -21.82 15.47 -9.62
N LYS A 7 -21.58 14.17 -9.40
CA LYS A 7 -20.63 13.70 -8.39
C LYS A 7 -19.21 14.04 -8.85
N VAL A 8 -18.74 15.23 -8.48
CA VAL A 8 -17.36 15.65 -8.71
C VAL A 8 -16.44 14.82 -7.81
N TYR A 9 -15.40 14.25 -8.41
CA TYR A 9 -14.38 13.50 -7.68
C TYR A 9 -13.63 14.45 -6.73
N LYS A 10 -13.68 14.18 -5.42
CA LYS A 10 -13.09 15.03 -4.37
C LYS A 10 -11.60 14.77 -4.13
N GLY A 11 -10.94 13.99 -5.00
CA GLY A 11 -9.58 13.51 -4.78
C GLY A 11 -9.54 12.21 -3.96
N LEU A 12 -8.38 11.55 -3.96
CA LEU A 12 -8.15 10.36 -3.16
C LEU A 12 -7.82 10.76 -1.72
N GLN A 13 -8.48 10.18 -0.74
CA GLN A 13 -8.19 10.44 0.67
C GLN A 13 -6.74 10.06 0.99
N ARG A 14 -6.03 10.93 1.72
CA ARG A 14 -4.64 10.66 2.11
C ARG A 14 -4.60 9.41 2.99
N PRO A 15 -3.73 8.41 2.68
CA PRO A 15 -3.63 7.22 3.50
C PRO A 15 -3.06 7.58 4.87
N LEU A 16 -3.39 6.77 5.89
CA LEU A 16 -2.82 6.91 7.23
C LEU A 16 -1.29 6.87 7.15
N THR A 17 -0.63 7.89 7.71
CA THR A 17 0.82 7.96 7.77
C THR A 17 1.27 8.12 9.21
N TYR A 18 2.23 7.30 9.63
CA TYR A 18 2.76 7.31 11.00
C TYR A 18 4.28 7.18 10.94
N LYS A 19 4.99 8.19 11.45
CA LYS A 19 6.47 8.22 11.52
C LYS A 19 7.17 7.79 10.22
N GLY A 20 6.64 8.21 9.06
CA GLY A 20 7.18 7.88 7.74
C GLY A 20 6.65 6.58 7.12
N PHE A 21 5.99 5.70 7.87
CA PHE A 21 5.30 4.52 7.35
C PHE A 21 3.91 4.87 6.84
N LYS A 22 3.49 4.24 5.74
CA LYS A 22 2.20 4.53 5.08
C LYS A 22 1.31 3.29 5.09
N GLY A 23 0.07 3.43 5.53
CA GLY A 23 -1.00 2.43 5.45
C GLY A 23 -0.57 1.03 5.89
N ARG A 24 -0.65 0.06 4.97
CA ARG A 24 -0.36 -1.37 5.21
C ARG A 24 1.04 -1.63 5.80
N PHE A 25 2.04 -0.79 5.49
CA PHE A 25 3.40 -1.01 5.99
C PHE A 25 3.53 -0.80 7.49
N ILE A 26 2.62 -0.08 8.13
CA ILE A 26 2.59 0.08 9.60
C ILE A 26 2.32 -1.29 10.26
N TYR A 27 1.38 -2.07 9.72
CA TYR A 27 1.07 -3.41 10.21
C TYR A 27 2.23 -4.39 10.01
N TRP A 28 2.89 -4.33 8.85
CA TRP A 28 4.08 -5.14 8.60
C TRP A 28 5.24 -4.78 9.54
N GLY A 29 5.46 -3.50 9.81
CA GLY A 29 6.48 -3.05 10.77
C GLY A 29 6.20 -3.55 12.19
N LEU A 30 4.94 -3.47 12.64
CA LEU A 30 4.53 -4.02 13.94
C LEU A 30 4.69 -5.54 13.98
N GLY A 31 4.34 -6.23 12.89
CA GLY A 31 4.50 -7.67 12.77
C GLY A 31 5.96 -8.12 12.87
N ILE A 32 6.88 -7.41 12.21
CA ILE A 32 8.33 -7.67 12.30
C ILE A 32 8.81 -7.49 13.74
N LEU A 33 8.37 -6.43 14.43
CA LEU A 33 8.76 -6.16 15.80
C LEU A 33 8.30 -7.28 16.75
N LEU A 34 7.02 -7.66 16.68
CA LEU A 34 6.46 -8.75 17.48
C LEU A 34 7.11 -10.09 17.18
N PHE A 35 7.31 -10.40 15.89
CA PHE A 35 7.93 -11.65 15.47
C PHE A 35 9.37 -11.76 15.98
N SER A 36 10.16 -10.70 15.82
CA SER A 36 11.55 -10.66 16.30
C SER A 36 11.67 -10.82 17.81
N LEU A 37 10.71 -10.28 18.56
CA LEU A 37 10.68 -10.41 20.02
C LEU A 37 10.42 -11.85 20.44
N ILE A 38 9.42 -12.50 19.84
CA ILE A 38 9.04 -13.88 20.15
C ILE A 38 10.15 -14.85 19.73
N SER A 39 10.67 -14.72 18.50
CA SER A 39 11.75 -15.57 18.02
C SER A 39 13.05 -15.34 18.79
N GLY A 40 13.37 -14.08 19.11
CA GLY A 40 14.52 -13.71 19.92
C GLY A 40 14.46 -14.33 21.32
N ALA A 41 13.32 -14.21 22.01
CA ALA A 41 13.13 -14.82 23.32
C ALA A 41 13.25 -16.36 23.27
N LEU A 42 12.68 -16.99 22.24
CA LEU A 42 12.79 -18.43 22.05
C LEU A 42 14.25 -18.87 21.81
N LEU A 43 14.99 -18.14 20.97
CA LEU A 43 16.40 -18.42 20.68
C LEU A 43 17.29 -18.22 21.91
N MET A 44 17.00 -17.21 22.73
CA MET A 44 17.69 -17.00 24.02
C MET A 44 17.49 -18.18 24.95
N ALA A 45 16.27 -18.75 24.98
CA ALA A 45 15.93 -19.88 25.83
C ALA A 45 16.54 -21.21 25.34
N MET A 46 16.64 -21.43 24.02
CA MET A 46 17.09 -22.71 23.45
C MET A 46 18.61 -22.81 23.26
N LEU A 47 19.28 -21.73 22.82
CA LEU A 47 20.72 -21.79 22.50
C LEU A 47 21.57 -21.11 23.58
N SER A 48 21.44 -19.78 23.66
CA SER A 48 22.13 -18.94 24.64
C SER A 48 21.62 -17.51 24.55
N MET A 49 21.71 -16.78 25.65
CA MET A 49 21.29 -15.39 25.72
C MET A 49 22.01 -14.49 24.71
N TYR A 50 23.34 -14.66 24.56
CA TYR A 50 24.14 -13.85 23.63
C TYR A 50 23.76 -14.09 22.17
N VAL A 51 23.62 -15.35 21.75
CA VAL A 51 23.24 -15.69 20.37
C VAL A 51 21.83 -15.22 20.08
N GLY A 52 20.88 -15.43 21.01
CA GLY A 52 19.51 -14.95 20.86
C GLY A 52 19.41 -13.43 20.75
N ALA A 53 20.22 -12.68 21.52
CA ALA A 53 20.25 -11.21 21.46
C ALA A 53 20.78 -10.70 20.11
N VAL A 54 21.88 -11.26 19.61
CA VAL A 54 22.46 -10.88 18.31
C VAL A 54 21.47 -11.18 17.18
N LEU A 55 20.83 -12.36 17.22
CA LEU A 55 19.84 -12.74 16.22
C LEU A 55 18.62 -11.81 16.25
N MET A 56 18.11 -11.46 17.44
CA MET A 56 16.99 -10.54 17.57
C MET A 56 17.28 -9.18 16.92
N ILE A 57 18.44 -8.58 17.22
CA ILE A 57 18.85 -7.31 16.61
C ILE A 57 18.96 -7.43 15.09
N SER A 58 19.59 -8.51 14.61
CA SER A 58 19.77 -8.76 13.17
C SER A 58 18.42 -8.89 12.43
N MET A 59 17.43 -9.54 13.05
CA MET A 59 16.08 -9.70 12.49
C MET A 59 15.34 -8.37 12.40
N ILE A 60 15.45 -7.53 13.44
CA ILE A 60 14.84 -6.19 13.43
C ILE A 60 15.46 -5.36 12.29
N VAL A 61 16.79 -5.27 12.24
CA VAL A 61 17.49 -4.44 11.23
C VAL A 61 17.18 -4.91 9.82
N SER A 62 17.31 -6.21 9.55
CA SER A 62 17.01 -6.78 8.23
C SER A 62 15.53 -6.63 7.84
N GLY A 63 14.61 -6.84 8.78
CA GLY A 63 13.18 -6.69 8.56
C GLY A 63 12.78 -5.26 8.21
N PHE A 64 13.27 -4.27 8.96
CA PHE A 64 13.02 -2.86 8.66
C PHE A 64 13.69 -2.39 7.36
N PHE A 65 14.89 -2.88 7.06
CA PHE A 65 15.55 -2.59 5.78
C PHE A 65 14.72 -3.10 4.59
N TRP A 66 14.24 -4.35 4.67
CA TRP A 66 13.37 -4.94 3.67
C TRP A 66 12.04 -4.19 3.54
N LEU A 67 11.45 -3.80 4.66
CA LEU A 67 10.20 -3.04 4.70
C LEU A 67 10.35 -1.66 4.04
N GLY A 68 11.44 -0.95 4.31
CA GLY A 68 11.75 0.33 3.68
C GLY A 68 11.93 0.19 2.17
N TYR A 69 12.62 -0.86 1.72
CA TYR A 69 12.77 -1.15 0.30
C TYR A 69 11.42 -1.47 -0.38
N ARG A 70 10.54 -2.24 0.28
CA ARG A 70 9.18 -2.51 -0.21
C ARG A 70 8.33 -1.24 -0.26
N GLN A 71 8.42 -0.39 0.75
CA GLN A 71 7.65 0.86 0.79
C GLN A 71 8.02 1.82 -0.36
N LYS A 72 9.29 1.85 -0.78
CA LYS A 72 9.73 2.62 -1.96
C LYS A 72 9.06 2.16 -3.26
N LYS A 73 8.63 0.90 -3.37
CA LYS A 73 7.96 0.35 -4.56
C LYS A 73 6.48 0.75 -4.68
N GLY A 74 5.91 1.35 -3.64
CA GLY A 74 4.52 1.81 -3.60
C GLY A 74 3.68 1.08 -2.55
N LEU A 75 2.48 1.63 -2.28
CA LEU A 75 1.59 1.11 -1.24
C LEU A 75 0.75 -0.10 -1.68
N TYR A 76 0.45 -0.17 -2.96
CA TYR A 76 -0.33 -1.23 -3.57
C TYR A 76 0.46 -1.87 -4.70
N ASP A 77 0.46 -3.20 -4.74
CA ASP A 77 0.97 -3.92 -5.89
C ASP A 77 0.09 -3.62 -7.09
N LYS A 78 0.70 -3.11 -8.15
CA LYS A 78 0.01 -2.85 -9.40
C LYS A 78 0.06 -4.12 -10.23
N ASN A 79 -1.08 -4.76 -10.45
CA ASN A 79 -1.19 -5.85 -11.41
C ASN A 79 -0.86 -5.30 -12.80
N LYS A 80 0.36 -5.58 -13.28
CA LYS A 80 0.76 -5.28 -14.65
C LYS A 80 0.31 -6.46 -15.51
N LEU A 81 -0.82 -6.32 -16.17
CA LEU A 81 -1.20 -7.26 -17.22
C LEU A 81 -0.24 -7.03 -18.40
N TRP A 82 0.31 -8.10 -18.95
CA TRP A 82 1.11 -8.05 -20.18
C TRP A 82 0.15 -8.09 -21.37
N GLY A 83 -0.28 -6.90 -21.82
CA GLY A 83 -1.19 -6.77 -22.93
C GLY A 83 -1.43 -5.32 -23.35
N ILE A 84 -2.04 -5.14 -24.52
CA ILE A 84 -2.41 -3.84 -25.07
C ILE A 84 -3.79 -3.47 -24.53
N TYR A 85 -3.88 -2.36 -23.78
CA TYR A 85 -5.15 -1.85 -23.28
C TYR A 85 -5.86 -1.02 -24.36
N LEU A 86 -6.81 -1.62 -25.07
CA LEU A 86 -7.72 -0.90 -25.96
C LEU A 86 -8.87 -0.28 -25.16
N HIS A 87 -8.72 1.00 -24.78
CA HIS A 87 -9.83 1.77 -24.23
C HIS A 87 -10.79 2.16 -25.36
N ARG A 88 -11.96 1.51 -25.43
CA ARG A 88 -12.98 1.84 -26.43
C ARG A 88 -13.55 3.24 -26.17
N CYS A 89 -13.07 4.23 -26.92
CA CYS A 89 -13.57 5.61 -26.82
C CYS A 89 -15.06 5.67 -27.20
N LYS A 90 -15.93 6.00 -26.23
CA LYS A 90 -17.38 6.22 -26.44
C LYS A 90 -17.72 7.66 -26.83
N LEU A 91 -16.78 8.42 -27.39
CA LEU A 91 -16.93 9.85 -27.72
C LEU A 91 -18.15 10.13 -28.64
N GLN A 92 -18.48 9.21 -29.55
CA GLN A 92 -19.66 9.35 -30.42
C GLN A 92 -21.00 9.44 -29.66
N LYS A 93 -21.13 8.86 -28.46
CA LYS A 93 -22.36 8.96 -27.66
C LYS A 93 -22.53 10.34 -27.03
N ILE A 94 -21.44 11.02 -26.67
CA ILE A 94 -21.48 12.35 -26.06
C ILE A 94 -22.01 13.39 -27.05
N TYR A 95 -21.54 13.36 -28.30
CA TYR A 95 -22.03 14.25 -29.35
C TYR A 95 -23.53 14.07 -29.65
N ARG A 96 -24.08 12.85 -29.51
CA ARG A 96 -25.53 12.62 -29.65
C ARG A 96 -26.34 13.29 -28.54
N TYR A 97 -25.90 13.20 -27.29
CA TYR A 97 -26.60 13.85 -26.18
C TYR A 97 -26.59 15.37 -26.30
N VAL A 98 -25.44 15.98 -26.65
CA VAL A 98 -25.31 17.42 -26.84
C VAL A 98 -26.16 17.93 -28.02
N ARG A 99 -26.35 17.10 -29.06
CA ARG A 99 -27.23 17.44 -30.19
C ARG A 99 -28.71 17.35 -29.80
N GLN A 100 -29.07 16.38 -28.96
CA GLN A 100 -30.47 16.14 -28.55
C GLN A 100 -30.95 17.14 -27.49
N GLU A 101 -30.08 17.70 -26.65
CA GLU A 101 -30.42 18.83 -25.76
C GLU A 101 -30.52 20.18 -26.49
N ARG A 102 -30.06 20.27 -27.74
CA ARG A 102 -30.08 21.50 -28.55
C ARG A 102 -31.30 21.64 -29.47
N ILE A 103 -32.21 20.65 -29.47
CA ILE A 103 -33.49 20.64 -30.19
C ILE A 103 -34.58 20.78 -29.13
#